data_AF-A0A9D2RZK2-F1
#
_entry.id   AF-A0A9D2RZK2-F1
#
_cell.length_a   1.000
_cell.length_b   1.000
_cell.length_c   1.000
_cell.angle_alpha   90.00
_cell.angle_beta   90.00
_cell.angle_gamma   90.00
#
_symmetry.space_group_name_H-M   'P 1'
#
loop_
_entity.id
_entity.type
_entity.pdbx_description
1 polymer ?
#
loop_
_entity_poly.entity_id
_entity_poly.type
_entity_poly.pdbx_seq_one_letter_code
_entity_poly.pdbx_strand_id
1 'polypeptide(L)' 'MKASEQAVIQNLKDAGCCRETVERFLALGDAGDVQGQLQLLAQHRKCLLEKVHREERRIQCLDYLVYQMEKESPKE' A
#
# COMPACT_ATOMS: atom_id res chain seq x y z
N MET A 1 -22.26 -12.00 8.30
CA MET A 1 -22.69 -10.74 7.66
C MET A 1 -22.13 -10.72 6.24
N LYS A 2 -22.97 -10.67 5.21
CA LYS A 2 -22.49 -10.40 3.84
C LYS A 2 -22.31 -8.88 3.75
N ALA A 3 -21.09 -8.41 3.56
CA ALA A 3 -20.87 -7.02 3.20
C ALA A 3 -21.62 -6.75 1.88
N SER A 4 -22.26 -5.59 1.75
CA SER A 4 -22.80 -5.19 0.44
C SER A 4 -21.64 -5.00 -0.53
N GLU A 5 -21.88 -5.27 -1.81
CA GLU A 5 -20.87 -5.08 -2.86
C GLU A 5 -20.29 -3.66 -2.83
N GLN A 6 -21.13 -2.67 -2.56
CA GLN A 6 -20.71 -1.28 -2.38
C GLN A 6 -19.71 -1.08 -1.23
N ALA A 7 -19.90 -1.77 -0.10
CA ALA A 7 -18.97 -1.72 1.03
C ALA A 7 -17.63 -2.38 0.67
N VAL A 8 -17.65 -3.47 -0.10
CA VAL A 8 -16.43 -4.13 -0.58
C VAL A 8 -15.67 -3.21 -1.54
N ILE A 9 -16.35 -2.60 -2.51
CA ILE A 9 -15.74 -1.64 -3.45
C ILE A 9 -15.13 -0.45 -2.70
N GLN A 10 -15.83 0.07 -1.69
CA GLN A 10 -15.31 1.18 -0.89
C GLN A 10 -14.04 0.77 -0.13
N ASN A 11 -14.04 -0.39 0.53
CA ASN A 11 -12.84 -0.91 1.21
C ASN A 11 -11.65 -1.06 0.26
N LEU A 12 -11.87 -1.52 -0.98
CA LEU A 12 -10.81 -1.63 -1.98
C LEU A 12 -10.27 -0.25 -2.37
N LYS A 13 -11.14 0.74 -2.57
CA LYS A 13 -10.75 2.12 -2.86
C LYS A 13 -9.96 2.74 -1.69
N ASP A 14 -10.42 2.55 -0.46
CA ASP A 14 -9.76 3.06 0.74
C ASP A 14 -8.39 2.39 0.95
N ALA A 15 -8.24 1.13 0.54
CA ALA A 15 -6.95 0.43 0.49
C ALA A 15 -6.03 0.92 -0.65
N GLY A 16 -6.49 1.86 -1.48
CA GLY A 16 -5.72 2.40 -2.61
C GLY A 16 -5.69 1.49 -3.83
N CYS A 17 -6.61 0.53 -3.97
CA CYS A 17 -6.76 -0.25 -5.19
C CYS A 17 -7.24 0.67 -6.33
N CYS A 18 -6.55 0.60 -7.47
CA CYS A 18 -7.00 1.30 -8.67
C CYS A 18 -8.23 0.62 -9.28
N ARG A 19 -8.88 1.31 -10.23
CA ARG A 19 -10.09 0.81 -10.92
C ARG A 19 -9.89 -0.59 -11.49
N GLU A 20 -8.75 -0.85 -12.14
CA GLU A 20 -8.43 -2.16 -12.73
C GLU A 20 -8.38 -3.27 -11.68
N THR A 21 -7.74 -3.02 -10.53
CA THR A 21 -7.69 -4.00 -9.42
C THR A 21 -9.09 -4.27 -8.86
N VAL A 22 -9.94 -3.25 -8.75
CA VAL A 22 -11.33 -3.41 -8.28
C VAL A 22 -12.14 -4.26 -9.28
N GLU A 23 -12.09 -3.93 -10.57
CA GLU A 23 -12.79 -4.67 -11.62
C GLU A 23 -12.36 -6.15 -11.65
N ARG A 24 -11.04 -6.40 -11.55
CA ARG A 24 -10.51 -7.77 -11.49
C ARG A 24 -10.95 -8.50 -10.21
N PHE A 25 -10.99 -7.82 -9.07
CA PHE A 25 -11.46 -8.42 -7.82
C PHE A 25 -12.94 -8.86 -7.90
N LEU A 26 -13.79 -8.02 -8.50
CA LEU A 26 -15.21 -8.34 -8.68
C LEU A 26 -15.40 -9.51 -9.64
N ALA A 27 -14.71 -9.51 -10.79
CA ALA A 27 -14.78 -10.60 -11.76
C ALA A 27 -14.36 -11.97 -11.17
N LEU A 28 -13.34 -11.99 -10.32
CA LEU A 28 -12.94 -13.21 -9.58
C LEU A 28 -14.02 -13.65 -8.58
N GLY A 29 -14.69 -12.69 -7.95
CA GLY A 29 -15.82 -12.95 -7.06
C GLY A 29 -17.03 -13.56 -7.78
N ASP A 30 -17.39 -13.02 -8.94
CA ASP A 30 -18.47 -13.53 -9.79
C ASP A 30 -18.19 -14.95 -10.30
N ALA A 31 -16.91 -15.27 -10.54
CA ALA A 31 -16.47 -16.61 -10.90
C ALA A 31 -16.37 -17.58 -9.71
N GLY A 32 -16.58 -17.12 -8.47
CA GLY A 32 -16.41 -17.91 -7.25
C GLY A 32 -14.94 -18.19 -6.88
N ASP A 33 -13.98 -17.51 -7.51
CA ASP A 33 -12.54 -17.69 -7.28
C ASP A 33 -12.05 -16.82 -6.10
N VAL A 34 -12.38 -17.29 -4.89
CA VAL A 34 -11.94 -16.65 -3.64
C VAL A 34 -10.41 -16.68 -3.49
N GLN A 35 -9.75 -17.72 -3.99
CA GLN A 35 -8.28 -17.81 -3.91
C GLN A 35 -7.63 -16.73 -4.78
N GLY A 36 -8.13 -16.51 -6.00
CA GLY A 36 -7.69 -15.43 -6.87
C GLY A 36 -7.90 -14.06 -6.23
N GLN A 37 -9.05 -13.83 -5.58
CA GLN A 37 -9.30 -12.58 -4.84
C GLN A 37 -8.25 -12.35 -3.74
N LEU A 38 -7.95 -13.39 -2.93
CA LEU A 38 -6.95 -13.30 -1.86
C LEU A 38 -5.53 -13.05 -2.42
N GLN A 39 -5.16 -13.71 -3.50
CA GLN A 39 -3.86 -13.49 -4.17
C GLN A 39 -3.73 -12.07 -4.70
N LEU A 40 -4.78 -11.52 -5.31
CA LEU A 40 -4.81 -10.15 -5.80
C LEU A 40 -4.59 -9.15 -4.66
N LEU A 41 -5.28 -9.34 -3.53
CA LEU A 41 -5.11 -8.51 -2.34
C LEU A 41 -3.71 -8.63 -1.72
N ALA A 42 -3.15 -9.83 -1.67
CA ALA A 42 -1.79 -10.06 -1.16
C ALA A 42 -0.74 -9.33 -2.01
N GLN A 43 -0.91 -9.36 -3.34
CA GLN A 43 -0.04 -8.64 -4.27
C GLN A 43 -0.14 -7.12 -4.06
N HIS A 44 -1.36 -6.58 -3.90
CA HIS A 44 -1.55 -5.16 -3.61
C HIS A 44 -0.90 -4.75 -2.28
N ARG A 45 -1.09 -5.55 -1.22
CA ARG A 45 -0.42 -5.35 0.07
C ARG A 45 1.10 -5.31 -0.06
N LYS A 46 1.69 -6.21 -0.85
CA LYS A 46 3.14 -6.22 -1.11
C LYS A 46 3.60 -4.92 -1.76
N CYS A 47 2.88 -4.43 -2.76
CA CYS A 47 3.19 -3.15 -3.41
C CYS A 47 3.12 -1.96 -2.42
N LEU A 48 2.14 -1.93 -1.53
CA LEU A 48 2.04 -0.90 -0.49
C LEU A 48 3.25 -0.95 0.45
N LEU A 49 3.65 -2.14 0.91
CA LEU A 49 4.84 -2.31 1.76
C LEU A 49 6.12 -1.86 1.05
N GLU A 50 6.29 -2.19 -0.22
CA GLU A 50 7.44 -1.75 -1.01
C GLU A 50 7.52 -0.22 -1.11
N LYS A 51 6.38 0.46 -1.24
CA LYS A 51 6.31 1.94 -1.21
C LYS A 51 6.71 2.48 0.16
N VAL A 52 6.18 1.91 1.25
CA VAL A 52 6.56 2.30 2.61
C VAL A 52 8.06 2.15 2.81
N HIS A 53 8.63 0.98 2.50
CA HIS A 53 10.05 0.73 2.65
C HIS A 53 10.92 1.64 1.79
N ARG A 54 10.43 2.05 0.61
CA ARG A 54 11.13 3.04 -0.22
C ARG A 54 11.18 4.40 0.46
N GLU A 55 10.06 4.87 0.98
CA GLU A 55 10.01 6.18 1.65
C GLU A 55 10.75 6.16 2.98
N GLU A 56 10.71 5.08 3.75
CA GLU A 56 11.54 4.86 4.95
C GLU A 56 13.03 5.03 4.63
N ARG A 57 13.53 4.42 3.55
CA ARG A 57 14.93 4.57 3.13
C ARG A 57 15.27 6.01 2.75
N ARG A 58 14.35 6.72 2.08
CA ARG A 58 14.57 8.13 1.70
C ARG A 58 14.65 9.02 2.93
N ILE A 59 13.79 8.78 3.93
CA ILE A 59 13.80 9.49 5.22
C ILE A 59 15.12 9.21 5.94
N GLN A 60 15.56 7.96 6.05
CA GLN A 60 16.84 7.61 6.68
C GLN A 60 18.03 8.34 6.04
N CYS A 61 18.07 8.44 4.71
CA CYS A 61 19.12 9.21 4.02
C CYS A 61 19.07 10.70 4.37
N LEU A 62 17.87 11.28 4.45
CA LEU A 62 17.68 12.67 4.81
C LEU A 62 18.09 12.94 6.27
N ASP A 63 17.66 12.09 7.20
CA ASP A 63 18.01 12.20 8.62
C ASP A 63 19.52 12.11 8.83
N TYR A 64 20.19 11.21 8.10
CA TYR A 64 21.63 11.09 8.13
C TYR A 64 22.32 12.37 7.64
N LEU A 65 21.83 12.98 6.55
CA LEU A 65 22.37 14.25 6.05
C LEU A 65 22.22 15.37 7.10
N VAL A 66 21.04 15.49 7.69
CA VAL A 66 20.78 16.48 8.75
C VAL A 66 21.72 16.27 9.93
N TYR A 67 21.90 15.02 10.38
CA TYR A 67 22.83 14.69 11.47
C TYR A 67 24.28 15.11 11.16
N GLN A 68 24.76 14.91 9.93
CA GLN A 68 26.11 15.37 9.55
C GLN A 68 26.22 16.89 9.63
N MET A 69 25.22 17.61 9.11
CA MET A 69 25.20 19.08 9.14
C MET A 69 25.18 19.63 10.58
N GLU A 70 24.39 19.03 11.47
CA GLU A 70 24.33 19.40 12.88
C GLU A 70 25.63 19.11 13.63
N LYS A 71 26.34 18.05 13.25
CA LYS A 71 27.64 17.69 13.84
C LYS A 71 28.76 18.63 13.39
N GLU A 72 28.73 19.09 12.15
CA GLU A 72 29.73 20.01 11.57
C GLU A 72 29.51 21.48 11.96
N SER A 73 28.29 21.82 12.39
CA SER A 73 27.98 23.16 12.91
C SER A 73 28.46 23.28 14.36
N PRO A 74 29.39 24.19 14.68
CA PRO A 74 29.78 24.44 16.07
C PRO A 74 28.54 24.84 16.88
N LYS A 75 28.31 24.16 18.02
CA LYS A 75 27.32 24.60 18.99
C LYS A 75 27.84 25.90 19.61
N GLU A 76 27.16 27.02 19.36
CA GLU A 76 27.31 28.25 20.14
C GLU A 76 26.91 28.02 21.61
#